data_AF-A0A1Q9N9P8-F1
#
_entry.id   AF-A0A1Q9N9P8-F1
#
_cell.length_a   1.000
_cell.length_b   1.000
_cell.length_c   1.000
_cell.angle_alpha   90.00
_cell.angle_beta   90.00
_cell.angle_gamma   90.00
#
_symmetry.space_group_name_H-M   'P 1'
#
loop_
_entity.id
_entity.type
_entity.pdbx_description
1 polymer ?
#
loop_
_entity_poly.entity_id
_entity_poly.type
_entity_poly.pdbx_seq_one_letter_code
_entity_poly.pdbx_strand_id
1 'polypeptide(L)'
;MYGDFLLKNSIEKQSKIKLLFEKQHYHILALFILLVFIYILSTLKGSLSGTFMGISTSSWFILSILSQIIHQFYVWLFWRIQLYYNKFEEIGFKIYVIGFFILFIARFFTILFLATSNSNSLVEFQLILWIIAIIITFPSIYTFYSVKHYFGALRASGADHFDSSYWNKPMVKEGIFKYTNNGMYWFGLLVLWIPGLVFTSLAALEVALFTHLYIWVHYFTVEKPDMNRIYKK
;
A
#
# COMPACT_ATOMS: atom_id res chain seq x y z
N MET A 1 5.21 25.89 -15.67
CA MET A 1 5.72 27.26 -15.43
C MET A 1 5.19 27.92 -14.17
N TYR A 2 3.89 28.24 -14.03
CA TYR A 2 3.36 28.89 -12.80
C TYR A 2 3.22 27.91 -11.60
N GLY A 3 3.01 26.62 -11.88
CA GLY A 3 3.01 25.54 -10.88
C GLY A 3 4.36 25.35 -10.21
N ASP A 4 5.41 25.24 -11.03
CA ASP A 4 6.79 25.04 -10.58
C ASP A 4 7.29 26.19 -9.71
N PHE A 5 6.97 27.44 -10.06
CA PHE A 5 7.39 28.63 -9.32
C PHE A 5 6.85 28.67 -7.88
N LEU A 6 5.58 28.30 -7.67
CA LEU A 6 4.95 28.34 -6.34
C LEU A 6 5.37 27.17 -5.45
N LEU A 7 5.58 25.97 -6.01
CA LEU A 7 6.15 24.86 -5.25
C LEU A 7 7.56 25.22 -4.76
N LYS A 8 8.38 25.82 -5.65
CA LYS A 8 9.72 26.30 -5.33
C LYS A 8 9.72 27.31 -4.17
N ASN A 9 8.83 28.30 -4.19
CA ASN A 9 8.67 29.27 -3.09
C ASN A 9 8.18 28.63 -1.76
N SER A 10 7.31 27.63 -1.81
CA SER A 10 6.85 26.91 -0.61
C SER A 10 7.96 26.04 0.01
N ILE A 11 8.80 25.45 -0.84
CA ILE A 11 9.98 24.67 -0.46
C ILE A 11 11.08 25.61 0.06
N GLU A 12 11.22 26.83 -0.47
CA GLU A 12 12.23 27.78 0.03
C GLU A 12 11.95 28.27 1.47
N LYS A 13 10.68 28.27 1.90
CA LYS A 13 10.29 28.64 3.28
C LYS A 13 10.55 27.55 4.33
N GLN A 14 10.77 26.30 3.95
CA GLN A 14 11.01 25.19 4.89
C GLN A 14 12.25 24.41 4.48
N SER A 15 13.08 24.00 5.44
CA SER A 15 14.21 23.12 5.13
C SER A 15 13.73 21.87 4.37
N LYS A 16 14.36 21.56 3.23
CA LYS A 16 14.06 20.37 2.42
C LYS A 16 14.13 19.07 3.23
N ILE A 17 15.01 19.03 4.25
CA ILE A 17 15.11 17.91 5.18
C ILE A 17 13.84 17.79 6.02
N LYS A 18 13.29 18.91 6.49
CA LYS A 18 12.02 18.92 7.24
C LYS A 18 10.86 18.38 6.39
N LEU A 19 10.83 18.71 5.10
CA LEU A 19 9.83 18.19 4.15
C LEU A 19 10.01 16.70 3.87
N LEU A 20 11.25 16.24 3.69
CA LEU A 20 11.58 14.82 3.53
C LEU A 20 11.03 13.97 4.69
N PHE A 21 11.17 14.46 5.93
CA PHE A 21 10.72 13.78 7.16
C PHE A 21 9.36 14.25 7.69
N GLU A 22 8.61 15.05 6.95
CA GLU A 22 7.32 15.55 7.40
C GLU A 22 6.39 14.40 7.80
N LYS A 23 5.81 14.48 9.01
CA LYS A 23 4.92 13.46 9.61
C LYS A 23 5.52 12.04 9.77
N GLN A 24 6.82 11.84 9.54
CA GLN A 24 7.43 10.51 9.69
C GLN A 24 7.47 10.02 11.15
N HIS A 25 7.48 10.93 12.12
CA HIS A 25 7.32 10.55 13.54
C HIS A 25 5.93 9.93 13.81
N TYR A 26 4.85 10.47 13.20
CA TYR A 26 3.52 9.85 13.28
C TYR A 26 3.48 8.50 12.55
N HIS A 27 4.17 8.39 11.42
CA HIS A 27 4.28 7.13 10.67
C HIS A 27 4.93 6.04 11.52
N ILE A 28 6.08 6.34 12.15
CA ILE A 28 6.82 5.40 13.01
C ILE A 28 5.99 5.03 14.24
N LEU A 29 5.36 6.01 14.89
CA LEU A 29 4.49 5.75 16.04
C LEU A 29 3.30 4.86 15.68
N ALA A 30 2.62 5.13 14.56
CA ALA A 30 1.51 4.31 14.09
C ALA A 30 1.97 2.90 13.68
N LEU A 31 3.12 2.78 13.00
CA LEU A 31 3.72 1.48 12.69
C LEU A 31 4.02 0.69 13.97
N PHE A 32 4.61 1.33 14.98
CA PHE A 32 4.87 0.68 16.27
C PHE A 32 3.58 0.16 16.92
N ILE A 33 2.51 0.97 16.96
CA ILE A 33 1.20 0.57 17.49
C ILE A 33 0.65 -0.62 16.69
N LEU A 34 0.72 -0.58 15.36
CA LEU A 34 0.26 -1.68 14.50
C LEU A 34 1.09 -2.95 14.67
N LEU A 35 2.40 -2.84 14.92
CA LEU A 35 3.29 -3.97 15.20
C LEU A 35 2.99 -4.62 16.56
N VAL A 36 2.68 -3.81 17.59
CA VAL A 36 2.21 -4.34 18.88
C VAL A 36 0.84 -5.02 18.72
N PHE A 37 -0.07 -4.38 17.99
CA PHE A 37 -1.40 -4.94 17.72
C PHE A 37 -1.32 -6.29 16.99
N ILE A 38 -0.52 -6.37 15.92
CA ILE A 38 -0.38 -7.61 15.15
C ILE A 38 0.38 -8.70 15.92
N TYR A 39 1.31 -8.31 16.81
CA TYR A 39 1.95 -9.23 17.74
C TYR A 39 0.93 -9.84 18.71
N ILE A 40 0.01 -9.05 19.25
CA ILE A 40 -1.06 -9.56 20.12
C ILE A 40 -1.95 -10.53 19.35
N LEU A 41 -2.36 -10.18 18.12
CA LEU A 41 -3.17 -11.07 17.27
C LEU A 41 -2.45 -12.40 16.99
N SER A 42 -1.14 -12.37 16.71
CA SER A 42 -0.40 -13.59 16.40
C SER A 42 -0.26 -14.57 17.56
N THR A 43 -0.61 -14.17 18.79
CA THR A 43 -0.73 -15.08 19.95
C THR A 43 -2.01 -15.91 19.94
N LEU A 44 -2.98 -15.60 19.07
CA LEU A 44 -4.20 -16.39 18.93
C LEU A 44 -3.88 -17.82 18.51
N LYS A 45 -4.60 -18.78 19.09
CA LYS A 45 -4.41 -20.20 18.82
C LYS A 45 -4.58 -20.46 17.33
N GLY A 46 -3.56 -21.07 16.72
CA GLY A 46 -3.57 -21.42 15.30
C GLY A 46 -3.03 -20.34 14.36
N SER A 47 -2.67 -19.14 14.83
CA SER A 47 -2.10 -18.10 13.96
C SER A 47 -0.73 -18.50 13.40
N LEU A 48 0.22 -18.90 14.24
CA LEU A 48 1.60 -19.15 13.79
C LEU A 48 1.94 -20.64 13.55
N SER A 49 0.93 -21.50 13.43
CA SER A 49 1.11 -22.94 13.21
C SER A 49 1.06 -23.32 11.73
N GLY A 50 2.02 -24.15 11.30
CA GLY A 50 2.07 -24.71 9.96
C GLY A 50 3.40 -24.47 9.26
N THR A 51 3.50 -25.00 8.04
CA THR A 51 4.70 -24.89 7.20
C THR A 51 4.29 -24.87 5.73
N PHE A 52 5.10 -24.22 4.89
CA PHE A 52 4.98 -24.30 3.45
C PHE A 52 6.36 -24.17 2.82
N MET A 53 6.67 -25.06 1.87
CA MET A 53 8.00 -25.13 1.22
C MET A 53 9.17 -25.23 2.23
N GLY A 54 8.97 -25.94 3.35
CA GLY A 54 9.98 -26.09 4.40
C GLY A 54 10.20 -24.85 5.28
N ILE A 55 9.44 -23.77 5.05
CA ILE A 55 9.49 -22.53 5.85
C ILE A 55 8.27 -22.51 6.78
N SER A 56 8.47 -22.16 8.06
CA SER A 56 7.40 -22.09 9.04
C SER A 56 6.43 -20.93 8.76
N THR A 57 5.19 -21.08 9.21
CA THR A 57 4.20 -19.98 9.19
C THR A 57 4.72 -18.73 9.88
N SER A 58 5.42 -18.86 11.01
CA SER A 58 6.03 -17.72 11.71
C SER A 58 7.03 -16.94 10.84
N SER A 59 7.85 -17.64 10.04
CA SER A 59 8.77 -16.99 9.09
C SER A 59 8.01 -16.33 7.94
N TRP A 60 7.01 -17.00 7.36
CA TRP A 60 6.16 -16.39 6.32
C TRP A 60 5.39 -15.17 6.84
N PHE A 61 4.98 -15.18 8.11
CA PHE A 61 4.29 -14.07 8.77
C PHE A 61 5.20 -12.83 8.84
N ILE A 62 6.42 -13.01 9.35
CA ILE A 62 7.43 -11.95 9.43
C ILE A 62 7.79 -11.44 8.03
N LEU A 63 8.02 -12.33 7.06
CA LEU A 63 8.34 -11.95 5.68
C LEU A 63 7.23 -11.13 5.03
N SER A 64 5.97 -11.49 5.30
CA SER A 64 4.84 -10.73 4.81
C SER A 64 4.86 -9.33 5.43
N ILE A 65 4.85 -9.17 6.76
CA ILE A 65 4.91 -7.86 7.43
C ILE A 65 6.08 -6.99 6.91
N LEU A 66 7.28 -7.56 6.81
CA LEU A 66 8.47 -6.85 6.30
C LEU A 66 8.29 -6.39 4.85
N SER A 67 7.69 -7.20 3.98
CA SER A 67 7.40 -6.81 2.59
C SER A 67 6.53 -5.54 2.52
N GLN A 68 5.58 -5.36 3.44
CA GLN A 68 4.73 -4.16 3.48
C GLN A 68 5.52 -2.93 3.93
N ILE A 69 6.32 -3.06 4.98
CA ILE A 69 7.19 -2.00 5.52
C ILE A 69 8.20 -1.56 4.46
N ILE A 70 8.90 -2.50 3.84
CA ILE A 70 9.92 -2.22 2.81
C ILE A 70 9.29 -1.49 1.63
N HIS A 71 8.12 -1.92 1.16
CA HIS A 71 7.45 -1.27 0.05
C HIS A 71 7.01 0.17 0.42
N GLN A 72 6.40 0.39 1.58
CA GLN A 72 6.03 1.77 1.96
C GLN A 72 7.24 2.69 2.15
N PHE A 73 8.32 2.17 2.74
CA PHE A 73 9.58 2.88 2.87
C PHE A 73 10.16 3.25 1.50
N TYR A 74 10.15 2.30 0.56
CA TYR A 74 10.58 2.51 -0.82
C TYR A 74 9.80 3.64 -1.50
N VAL A 75 8.47 3.62 -1.40
CA VAL A 75 7.60 4.66 -1.96
C VAL A 75 7.89 6.02 -1.33
N TRP A 76 7.90 6.11 0.00
CA TRP A 76 8.18 7.35 0.72
C TRP A 76 9.51 7.97 0.30
N LEU A 77 10.57 7.15 0.25
CA LEU A 77 11.91 7.61 -0.08
C LEU A 77 11.97 8.19 -1.49
N PHE A 78 11.49 7.44 -2.48
CA PHE A 78 11.54 7.86 -3.89
C PHE A 78 10.65 9.07 -4.15
N TRP A 79 9.42 9.06 -3.64
CA TRP A 79 8.48 10.17 -3.82
C TRP A 79 9.02 11.47 -3.26
N ARG A 80 9.51 11.47 -2.02
CA ARG A 80 9.95 12.71 -1.37
C ARG A 80 11.32 13.19 -1.80
N ILE A 81 12.25 12.27 -2.08
CA ILE A 81 13.51 12.68 -2.71
C ILE A 81 13.21 13.34 -4.06
N GLN A 82 12.32 12.77 -4.86
CA GLN A 82 11.97 13.37 -6.13
C GLN A 82 11.30 14.73 -5.95
N LEU A 83 10.24 14.78 -5.14
CA LEU A 83 9.42 15.98 -5.00
C LEU A 83 10.21 17.19 -4.44
N TYR A 84 11.12 16.96 -3.49
CA TYR A 84 11.80 18.07 -2.80
C TYR A 84 13.23 18.34 -3.29
N TYR A 85 13.90 17.34 -3.88
CA TYR A 85 15.28 17.47 -4.34
C TYR A 85 15.44 17.32 -5.86
N ASN A 86 14.42 16.85 -6.59
CA ASN A 86 14.45 16.63 -8.04
C ASN A 86 15.70 15.86 -8.48
N LYS A 87 16.04 14.78 -7.76
CA LYS A 87 17.28 14.01 -7.97
C LYS A 87 17.15 12.91 -9.00
N PHE A 88 15.93 12.53 -9.38
CA PHE A 88 15.70 11.51 -10.37
C PHE A 88 15.30 12.18 -11.69
N GLU A 89 16.15 12.00 -12.69
CA GLU A 89 15.80 12.25 -14.09
C GLU A 89 14.83 11.16 -14.60
N GLU A 90 14.48 11.16 -15.89
CA GLU A 90 13.51 10.22 -16.47
C GLU A 90 13.82 8.73 -16.16
N ILE A 91 15.10 8.37 -16.09
CA ILE A 91 15.52 7.00 -15.77
C ILE A 91 15.13 6.60 -14.33
N GLY A 92 15.13 7.54 -13.39
CA GLY A 92 14.81 7.25 -12.01
C GLY A 92 13.32 7.00 -11.78
N PHE A 93 12.42 7.60 -12.58
CA PHE A 93 11.01 7.20 -12.56
C PHE A 93 10.82 5.75 -13.05
N LYS A 94 11.54 5.34 -14.11
CA LYS A 94 11.48 3.95 -14.61
C LYS A 94 11.98 2.96 -13.56
N ILE A 95 13.11 3.25 -12.91
CA ILE A 95 13.66 2.44 -11.81
C ILE A 95 12.65 2.35 -10.66
N TYR A 96 12.07 3.49 -10.29
CA TYR A 96 11.03 3.56 -9.26
C TYR A 96 9.84 2.64 -9.57
N VAL A 97 9.28 2.74 -10.79
CA VAL A 97 8.11 1.95 -11.19
C VAL A 97 8.40 0.45 -11.22
N ILE A 98 9.59 0.05 -11.69
CA ILE A 98 10.00 -1.37 -11.69
C ILE A 98 10.07 -1.89 -10.25
N GLY A 99 10.75 -1.17 -9.35
CA GLY A 99 10.84 -1.58 -7.94
C GLY A 99 9.47 -1.58 -7.24
N PHE A 100 8.63 -0.58 -7.51
CA PHE A 100 7.26 -0.51 -7.01
C PHE A 100 6.47 -1.78 -7.37
N PHE A 101 6.46 -2.18 -8.64
CA PHE A 101 5.70 -3.36 -9.06
C PHE A 101 6.31 -4.67 -8.58
N ILE A 102 7.65 -4.79 -8.50
CA ILE A 102 8.31 -5.96 -7.90
C ILE A 102 7.86 -6.11 -6.44
N LEU A 103 7.91 -5.03 -5.65
CA LEU A 103 7.51 -5.06 -4.24
C LEU A 103 6.00 -5.24 -4.06
N PHE A 104 5.19 -4.70 -4.97
CA PHE A 104 3.74 -4.91 -5.00
C PHE A 104 3.38 -6.39 -5.24
N ILE A 105 4.02 -7.02 -6.22
CA ILE A 105 3.79 -8.43 -6.56
C ILE A 105 4.34 -9.34 -5.45
N ALA A 106 5.54 -9.04 -4.93
CA ALA A 106 6.12 -9.79 -3.81
C ALA A 106 5.20 -9.79 -2.57
N ARG A 107 4.52 -8.66 -2.30
CA ARG A 107 3.51 -8.57 -1.23
C ARG A 107 2.36 -9.56 -1.42
N PHE A 108 1.83 -9.67 -2.64
CA PHE A 108 0.76 -10.64 -2.91
C PHE A 108 1.24 -12.08 -2.68
N PHE A 109 2.41 -12.43 -3.20
CA PHE A 109 2.94 -13.80 -3.06
C PHE A 109 3.33 -14.16 -1.63
N THR A 110 3.90 -13.23 -0.86
CA THR A 110 4.21 -13.48 0.56
C THR A 110 2.96 -13.79 1.38
N ILE A 111 1.88 -13.03 1.17
CA ILE A 111 0.57 -13.30 1.81
C ILE A 111 -0.04 -14.61 1.30
N LEU A 112 0.09 -14.92 0.01
CA LEU A 112 -0.38 -16.20 -0.54
C LEU A 112 0.36 -17.38 0.10
N PHE A 113 1.69 -17.32 0.22
CA PHE A 113 2.48 -18.39 0.84
C PHE A 113 2.22 -18.50 2.33
N LEU A 114 2.01 -17.37 3.02
CA LEU A 114 1.53 -17.36 4.40
C LEU A 114 0.17 -18.07 4.51
N ALA A 115 -0.79 -17.73 3.64
CA ALA A 115 -2.11 -18.34 3.63
C ALA A 115 -2.03 -19.85 3.41
N THR A 116 -1.21 -20.30 2.46
CA THR A 116 -0.98 -21.73 2.22
C THR A 116 -0.36 -22.41 3.45
N SER A 117 0.66 -21.80 4.08
CA SER A 117 1.33 -22.37 5.25
C SER A 117 0.42 -22.57 6.45
N ASN A 118 -0.61 -21.74 6.57
CA ASN A 118 -1.53 -21.69 7.70
C ASN A 118 -2.97 -22.05 7.29
N SER A 119 -3.11 -22.83 6.22
CA SER A 119 -4.40 -23.25 5.66
C SER A 119 -5.23 -24.00 6.69
N ASN A 120 -6.55 -23.84 6.62
CA ASN A 120 -7.54 -24.55 7.46
C ASN A 120 -7.47 -24.25 8.96
N SER A 121 -6.73 -23.21 9.38
CA SER A 121 -6.73 -22.75 10.77
C SER A 121 -8.07 -22.17 11.23
N LEU A 122 -8.93 -21.77 10.29
CA LEU A 122 -10.31 -21.32 10.52
C LEU A 122 -11.33 -22.13 9.72
N VAL A 123 -11.10 -23.44 9.56
CA VAL A 123 -11.96 -24.33 8.74
C VAL A 123 -13.42 -24.32 9.17
N GLU A 124 -13.70 -24.09 10.45
CA GLU A 124 -15.07 -24.01 11.00
C GLU A 124 -15.91 -22.88 10.37
N PHE A 125 -15.25 -21.82 9.86
CA PHE A 125 -15.90 -20.67 9.23
C PHE A 125 -15.82 -20.68 7.70
N GLN A 126 -15.36 -21.77 7.09
CA GLN A 126 -15.01 -21.85 5.66
C GLN A 126 -16.09 -21.29 4.73
N LEU A 127 -17.36 -21.70 4.91
CA LEU A 127 -18.45 -21.23 4.05
C LEU A 127 -18.60 -19.71 4.09
N ILE A 128 -18.57 -19.12 5.29
CA ILE A 128 -18.71 -17.68 5.49
C ILE A 128 -17.50 -16.95 4.87
N LEU A 129 -16.28 -17.45 5.10
CA LEU A 129 -15.06 -16.85 4.56
C LEU A 129 -15.03 -16.89 3.02
N TRP A 130 -15.51 -17.97 2.40
CA TRP A 130 -15.63 -18.07 0.95
C TRP A 130 -16.68 -17.12 0.37
N ILE A 131 -17.83 -16.97 1.03
CA ILE A 131 -18.84 -15.97 0.64
C ILE A 131 -18.24 -14.56 0.69
N ILE A 132 -17.50 -14.23 1.76
CA ILE A 132 -16.80 -12.94 1.87
C ILE A 132 -15.76 -12.80 0.75
N ALA A 133 -14.98 -13.84 0.46
CA ALA A 133 -13.99 -13.83 -0.62
C ALA A 133 -14.62 -13.47 -1.98
N ILE A 134 -15.75 -14.10 -2.30
CA ILE A 134 -16.51 -13.83 -3.53
C ILE A 134 -16.98 -12.37 -3.54
N ILE A 135 -17.59 -11.90 -2.45
CA ILE A 135 -18.12 -10.53 -2.36
C ILE A 135 -17.01 -9.49 -2.57
N ILE A 136 -15.85 -9.64 -1.91
CA ILE A 136 -14.77 -8.65 -1.99
C ILE A 136 -13.97 -8.73 -3.30
N THR A 137 -14.04 -9.85 -4.02
CA THR A 137 -13.38 -10.03 -5.31
C THR A 137 -13.93 -9.06 -6.35
N PHE A 138 -15.26 -8.88 -6.39
CA PHE A 138 -15.91 -7.96 -7.35
C PHE A 138 -15.40 -6.50 -7.25
N PRO A 139 -15.44 -5.82 -6.08
CA PRO A 139 -14.93 -4.45 -5.96
C PRO A 139 -13.40 -4.38 -6.16
N SER A 140 -12.65 -5.43 -5.81
CA SER A 140 -11.21 -5.50 -6.09
C SER A 140 -10.93 -5.47 -7.59
N ILE A 141 -11.56 -6.38 -8.35
CA ILE A 141 -11.41 -6.46 -9.82
C ILE A 141 -11.87 -5.16 -10.47
N TYR A 142 -13.02 -4.62 -10.05
CA TYR A 142 -13.54 -3.37 -10.59
C TYR A 142 -12.61 -2.18 -10.32
N THR A 143 -11.88 -2.20 -9.20
CA THR A 143 -10.84 -1.20 -8.91
C THR A 143 -9.68 -1.30 -9.88
N PHE A 144 -9.14 -2.49 -10.12
CA PHE A 144 -8.06 -2.67 -11.10
C PHE A 144 -8.49 -2.32 -12.52
N TYR A 145 -9.72 -2.68 -12.91
CA TYR A 145 -10.33 -2.24 -14.16
C TYR A 145 -10.36 -0.71 -14.24
N SER A 146 -10.85 -0.05 -13.18
CA SER A 146 -10.96 1.41 -13.14
C SER A 146 -9.59 2.10 -13.19
N VAL A 147 -8.58 1.54 -12.53
CA VAL A 147 -7.20 2.04 -12.62
C VAL A 147 -6.68 1.91 -14.04
N LYS A 148 -6.85 0.75 -14.69
CA LYS A 148 -6.38 0.53 -16.06
C LYS A 148 -7.06 1.45 -17.08
N HIS A 149 -8.39 1.63 -16.97
CA HIS A 149 -9.17 2.34 -17.99
C HIS A 149 -9.29 3.85 -17.78
N TYR A 150 -9.34 4.32 -16.53
CA TYR A 150 -9.60 5.74 -16.23
C TYR A 150 -8.43 6.46 -15.58
N PHE A 151 -7.68 5.79 -14.70
CA PHE A 151 -6.61 6.45 -13.91
C PHE A 151 -5.23 6.41 -14.58
N GLY A 152 -4.90 5.27 -15.18
CA GLY A 152 -3.56 4.95 -15.69
C GLY A 152 -2.64 4.38 -14.61
N ALA A 153 -2.03 3.23 -14.88
CA ALA A 153 -1.17 2.52 -13.93
C ALA A 153 0.06 3.34 -13.49
N LEU A 154 0.65 4.14 -14.39
CA LEU A 154 1.79 5.00 -14.06
C LEU A 154 1.40 6.14 -13.13
N ARG A 155 0.23 6.75 -13.35
CA ARG A 155 -0.27 7.77 -12.42
C ARG A 155 -0.58 7.12 -11.06
N ALA A 156 -1.18 5.92 -11.06
CA ALA A 156 -1.52 5.19 -9.84
C ALA A 156 -0.28 4.76 -9.03
N SER A 157 0.86 4.54 -9.68
CA SER A 157 2.12 4.28 -8.99
C SER A 157 2.83 5.55 -8.49
N GLY A 158 2.32 6.76 -8.79
CA GLY A 158 2.86 8.03 -8.27
C GLY A 158 3.62 8.87 -9.28
N ALA A 159 3.31 8.77 -10.58
CA ALA A 159 3.94 9.62 -11.62
C ALA A 159 3.83 11.14 -11.33
N ASP A 160 2.83 11.58 -10.58
CA ASP A 160 2.65 12.99 -10.21
C ASP A 160 3.75 13.54 -9.30
N HIS A 161 4.51 12.67 -8.62
CA HIS A 161 5.69 13.07 -7.87
C HIS A 161 6.92 13.29 -8.76
N PHE A 162 6.91 12.74 -9.98
CA PHE A 162 8.06 12.76 -10.90
C PHE A 162 7.85 13.69 -12.10
N ASP A 163 6.62 13.87 -12.55
CA ASP A 163 6.28 14.62 -13.75
C ASP A 163 5.24 15.72 -13.44
N SER A 164 5.67 16.98 -13.60
CA SER A 164 4.82 18.15 -13.34
C SER A 164 3.67 18.31 -14.34
N SER A 165 3.68 17.57 -15.46
CA SER A 165 2.54 17.50 -16.39
C SER A 165 1.25 16.99 -15.72
N TYR A 166 1.38 16.24 -14.61
CA TYR A 166 0.24 15.73 -13.86
C TYR A 166 -0.38 16.75 -12.89
N TRP A 167 0.33 17.84 -12.54
CA TRP A 167 -0.09 18.73 -11.44
C TRP A 167 -1.36 19.53 -11.74
N ASN A 168 -1.67 19.73 -13.02
CA ASN A 168 -2.91 20.39 -13.47
C ASN A 168 -4.00 19.39 -13.90
N LYS A 169 -3.74 18.07 -13.83
CA LYS A 169 -4.74 17.07 -14.23
C LYS A 169 -5.80 16.94 -13.14
N PRO A 170 -7.10 16.88 -13.50
CA PRO A 170 -8.15 16.69 -12.52
C PRO A 170 -8.02 15.34 -11.80
N MET A 171 -8.64 15.25 -10.64
CA MET A 171 -8.89 13.97 -9.98
C MET A 171 -9.88 13.17 -10.82
N VAL A 172 -9.60 11.89 -11.03
CA VAL A 172 -10.48 10.96 -11.76
C VAL A 172 -11.79 10.79 -11.00
N LYS A 173 -12.93 10.83 -11.70
CA LYS A 173 -14.29 10.69 -11.15
C LYS A 173 -15.09 9.58 -11.82
N GLU A 174 -14.44 8.77 -12.62
CA GLU A 174 -14.98 7.64 -13.37
C GLU A 174 -14.66 6.30 -12.70
N GLY A 175 -15.37 5.24 -13.09
CA GLY A 175 -15.22 3.91 -12.52
C GLY A 175 -15.47 3.90 -11.01
N ILE A 176 -14.60 3.19 -10.27
CA ILE A 176 -14.64 3.15 -8.80
C ILE A 176 -14.47 4.54 -8.16
N PHE A 177 -13.78 5.47 -8.82
CA PHE A 177 -13.46 6.79 -8.28
C PHE A 177 -14.67 7.75 -8.26
N LYS A 178 -15.79 7.36 -8.89
CA LYS A 178 -17.06 8.08 -8.76
C LYS A 178 -17.65 7.99 -7.35
N TYR A 179 -17.37 6.90 -6.64
CA TYR A 179 -17.93 6.61 -5.32
C TYR A 179 -16.98 7.02 -4.18
N THR A 180 -15.68 7.13 -4.46
CA THR A 180 -14.67 7.42 -3.45
C THR A 180 -13.45 8.12 -4.05
N ASN A 181 -12.84 9.02 -3.29
CA ASN A 181 -11.61 9.68 -3.70
C ASN A 181 -10.37 8.80 -3.55
N ASN A 182 -10.47 7.62 -2.92
CA ASN A 182 -9.35 6.70 -2.74
C ASN A 182 -9.76 5.23 -2.94
N GLY A 183 -10.24 4.90 -4.14
CA GLY A 183 -10.73 3.56 -4.46
C GLY A 183 -9.67 2.47 -4.35
N MET A 184 -8.40 2.80 -4.62
CA MET A 184 -7.30 1.84 -4.50
C MET A 184 -7.10 1.36 -3.06
N TYR A 185 -7.23 2.27 -2.08
CA TYR A 185 -7.02 1.93 -0.67
C TYR A 185 -8.23 1.22 -0.08
N TRP A 186 -9.45 1.69 -0.40
CA TRP A 186 -10.68 1.06 0.07
C TRP A 186 -10.93 -0.32 -0.53
N PHE A 187 -10.76 -0.45 -1.84
CA PHE A 187 -11.24 -1.62 -2.59
C PHE A 187 -10.11 -2.37 -3.29
N GLY A 188 -9.06 -1.70 -3.76
CA GLY A 188 -7.94 -2.37 -4.44
C GLY A 188 -7.18 -3.31 -3.51
N LEU A 189 -6.97 -2.92 -2.26
CA LEU A 189 -6.27 -3.75 -1.26
C LEU A 189 -7.09 -4.93 -0.73
N LEU A 190 -8.38 -5.00 -1.00
CA LEU A 190 -9.19 -6.17 -0.68
C LEU A 190 -8.67 -7.43 -1.37
N VAL A 191 -7.95 -7.30 -2.49
CA VAL A 191 -7.28 -8.43 -3.15
C VAL A 191 -6.32 -9.19 -2.22
N LEU A 192 -5.72 -8.50 -1.25
CA LEU A 192 -4.76 -9.10 -0.31
C LEU A 192 -5.45 -9.90 0.81
N TRP A 193 -6.77 -9.75 0.97
CA TRP A 193 -7.56 -10.55 1.90
C TRP A 193 -7.95 -11.91 1.30
N ILE A 194 -8.04 -11.98 -0.03
CA ILE A 194 -8.53 -13.16 -0.75
C ILE A 194 -7.75 -14.43 -0.39
N PRO A 195 -6.39 -14.45 -0.36
CA PRO A 195 -5.67 -15.65 0.04
C PRO A 195 -6.06 -16.15 1.44
N GLY A 196 -6.13 -15.27 2.44
CA GLY A 196 -6.53 -15.64 3.79
C GLY A 196 -7.96 -16.19 3.87
N LEU A 197 -8.88 -15.61 3.11
CA LEU A 197 -10.27 -16.06 3.07
C LEU A 197 -10.44 -17.41 2.37
N VAL A 198 -9.80 -17.60 1.21
CA VAL A 198 -9.92 -18.83 0.41
C VAL A 198 -9.27 -20.02 1.12
N PHE A 199 -8.06 -19.83 1.66
CA PHE A 199 -7.35 -20.88 2.41
C PHE A 199 -7.81 -21.00 3.87
N THR A 200 -8.76 -20.17 4.30
CA THR A 200 -9.24 -20.11 5.71
C THR A 200 -8.09 -19.97 6.70
N SER A 201 -7.14 -19.09 6.37
CA SER A 201 -5.90 -18.87 7.13
C SER A 201 -6.01 -17.65 8.04
N LEU A 202 -5.97 -17.87 9.35
CA LEU A 202 -5.96 -16.83 10.36
C LEU A 202 -4.76 -15.89 10.18
N ALA A 203 -3.56 -16.44 10.02
CA ALA A 203 -2.33 -15.66 9.89
C ALA A 203 -2.35 -14.70 8.69
N ALA A 204 -2.87 -15.16 7.55
CA ALA A 204 -2.98 -14.33 6.36
C ALA A 204 -4.05 -13.24 6.51
N LEU A 205 -5.16 -13.51 7.23
CA LEU A 205 -6.17 -12.50 7.54
C LEU A 205 -5.63 -11.42 8.50
N GLU A 206 -4.84 -11.82 9.50
CA GLU A 206 -4.13 -10.90 10.39
C GLU A 206 -3.19 -9.97 9.60
N VAL A 207 -2.38 -10.52 8.70
CA VAL A 207 -1.49 -9.72 7.85
C VAL A 207 -2.25 -8.86 6.84
N ALA A 208 -3.38 -9.35 6.29
CA ALA A 208 -4.24 -8.56 5.42
C ALA A 208 -4.84 -7.36 6.16
N LEU A 209 -5.26 -7.54 7.41
CA LEU A 209 -5.70 -6.47 8.30
C LEU A 209 -4.57 -5.46 8.57
N PHE A 210 -3.39 -5.93 8.97
CA PHE A 210 -2.22 -5.08 9.15
C PHE A 210 -1.94 -4.26 7.88
N THR A 211 -1.93 -4.91 6.72
CA THR A 211 -1.66 -4.26 5.43
C THR A 211 -2.68 -3.18 5.11
N HIS A 212 -3.97 -3.46 5.34
CA HIS A 212 -5.06 -2.54 5.05
C HIS A 212 -5.02 -1.33 6.00
N LEU A 213 -4.74 -1.54 7.30
CA LEU A 213 -4.58 -0.44 8.26
C LEU A 213 -3.31 0.38 7.97
N TYR A 214 -2.20 -0.30 7.71
CA TYR A 214 -0.90 0.33 7.53
C TYR A 214 -0.84 1.18 6.27
N ILE A 215 -1.59 0.85 5.21
CA ILE A 215 -1.65 1.72 4.03
C ILE A 215 -2.25 3.09 4.38
N TRP A 216 -3.21 3.18 5.30
CA TRP A 216 -3.79 4.46 5.68
C TRP A 216 -2.78 5.33 6.44
N VAL A 217 -1.86 4.71 7.19
CA VAL A 217 -0.72 5.42 7.77
C VAL A 217 0.10 6.07 6.65
N HIS A 218 0.43 5.34 5.59
CA HIS A 218 1.10 5.92 4.41
C HIS A 218 0.32 7.08 3.81
N TYR A 219 -0.98 6.90 3.60
CA TYR A 219 -1.83 7.94 3.02
C TYR A 219 -1.76 9.25 3.83
N PHE A 220 -1.96 9.19 5.15
CA PHE A 220 -2.02 10.41 5.96
C PHE A 220 -0.66 11.07 6.20
N THR A 221 0.42 10.29 6.16
CA THR A 221 1.77 10.75 6.51
C THR A 221 2.65 11.07 5.32
N VAL A 222 2.39 10.48 4.15
CA VAL A 222 3.16 10.63 2.91
C VAL A 222 2.29 11.19 1.80
N GLU A 223 1.35 10.40 1.29
CA GLU A 223 0.59 10.73 0.08
C GLU A 223 -0.21 12.01 0.22
N LYS A 224 -1.09 12.13 1.23
CA LYS A 224 -1.97 13.29 1.40
C LYS A 224 -1.20 14.62 1.54
N PRO A 225 -0.17 14.74 2.41
CA PRO A 225 0.68 15.94 2.44
C PRO A 225 1.32 16.28 1.09
N ASP A 226 1.81 15.27 0.37
CA ASP A 226 2.49 15.49 -0.91
C ASP A 226 1.46 15.90 -1.99
N MET A 227 0.30 15.24 -2.05
CA MET A 227 -0.83 15.58 -2.93
C MET A 227 -1.38 16.98 -2.68
N ASN A 228 -1.48 17.42 -1.43
CA ASN A 228 -1.89 18.78 -1.10
C ASN A 228 -0.92 19.82 -1.68
N ARG A 229 0.39 19.53 -1.74
CA ARG A 229 1.38 20.41 -2.37
C ARG A 229 1.33 20.35 -3.89
N ILE A 230 1.27 19.15 -4.45
CA ILE A 230 1.23 18.90 -5.90
C ILE A 230 -0.01 19.58 -6.52
N TYR A 231 -1.18 19.35 -5.93
CA TYR A 231 -2.46 19.82 -6.45
C TYR A 231 -2.98 21.09 -5.75
N LYS A 232 -2.19 21.69 -4.85
CA LYS A 232 -2.48 22.94 -4.13
C LYS A 232 -3.82 22.94 -3.39
N LYS A 233 -4.07 21.88 -2.62
CA LYS A 233 -5.27 21.70 -1.79
C LYS A 233 -5.01 21.86 -0.31
#